data_AF-A0A0R1LKV4-F1
#
_entry.id   AF-A0A0R1LKV4-F1
#
_cell.length_a   1.000
_cell.length_b   1.000
_cell.length_c   1.000
_cell.angle_alpha   90.00
_cell.angle_beta   90.00
_cell.angle_gamma   90.00
#
_symmetry.space_group_name_H-M   'P 1'
#
loop_
_entity.id
_entity.type
_entity.pdbx_description
1 polymer ?
#
loop_
_entity_poly.entity_id
_entity_poly.type
_entity_poly.pdbx_seq_one_letter_code
_entity_poly.pdbx_strand_id
1 'polypeptide(L)'
;MNAAQFEFTPFSDKQFEVLNWWMDPRLSVAKDTSKVVSMHPEWLNRRDKEALICDGSVRAGKTLIMSLSYVLWGMTNYRGEQFGIAGKTIGSLRRNVIRPLIRMLRGRHYRVKDRRADNLLEITYGSTTNLFYLFGGKDEGSQDLVQGKMMLP
;
A
#
# COMPACT_ATOMS: atom_id res chain seq x y z
N MET A 1 4.45 -22.11 -16.23
CA MET A 1 4.59 -20.88 -17.03
C MET A 1 5.13 -19.79 -16.13
N ASN A 2 6.40 -19.42 -16.27
CA ASN A 2 7.01 -18.34 -15.49
C ASN A 2 6.33 -17.02 -15.88
N ALA A 3 5.47 -16.50 -15.01
CA ALA A 3 4.94 -15.15 -15.16
C ALA A 3 6.13 -14.20 -15.13
N ALA A 4 6.32 -13.41 -16.20
CA ALA A 4 7.39 -12.44 -16.31
C ALA A 4 7.51 -11.62 -15.01
N GLN A 5 8.54 -11.95 -14.21
CA GLN A 5 8.90 -11.19 -13.03
C GLN A 5 9.03 -9.74 -13.47
N PHE A 6 8.41 -8.84 -12.72
CA PHE A 6 8.60 -7.42 -12.95
C PHE A 6 10.07 -7.13 -12.65
N GLU A 7 10.89 -6.93 -13.69
CA GLU A 7 12.28 -6.50 -13.51
C GLU A 7 12.27 -5.10 -12.90
N PHE A 8 12.64 -5.03 -11.63
CA PHE A 8 12.80 -3.75 -10.95
C PHE A 8 14.07 -3.10 -11.44
N THR A 9 13.95 -1.91 -12.03
CA THR A 9 15.04 -0.95 -11.95
C THR A 9 15.26 -0.57 -10.47
N PRO A 10 16.52 -0.39 -10.04
CA PRO A 10 16.81 0.05 -8.68
C PRO A 10 16.02 1.31 -8.34
N PHE A 11 15.42 1.34 -7.15
CA PHE A 11 14.72 2.53 -6.68
C PHE A 11 15.70 3.66 -6.42
N SER A 12 15.29 4.89 -6.71
CA SER A 12 16.06 6.08 -6.30
C SER A 12 15.95 6.30 -4.79
N ASP A 13 16.86 7.11 -4.22
CA ASP A 13 16.85 7.43 -2.79
C ASP A 13 15.51 8.00 -2.33
N LYS A 14 14.90 8.91 -3.12
CA LYS A 14 13.56 9.44 -2.85
C LYS A 14 12.47 8.37 -2.88
N GLN A 15 12.59 7.38 -3.76
CA GLN A 15 11.65 6.27 -3.79
C GLN A 15 11.80 5.37 -2.55
N PHE A 16 13.03 5.17 -2.07
CA PHE A 16 13.27 4.48 -0.80
C PHE A 16 12.73 5.25 0.40
N GLU A 17 12.89 6.57 0.44
CA GLU A 17 12.28 7.41 1.47
C GLU A 17 10.75 7.22 1.52
N VAL A 18 10.09 7.26 0.36
CA VAL A 18 8.64 7.01 0.25
C VAL A 18 8.28 5.58 0.65
N LEU A 19 9.10 4.59 0.31
CA LEU A 19 8.83 3.19 0.68
C LEU A 19 8.86 2.97 2.19
N ASN A 20 9.73 3.71 2.89
CA ASN A 20 10.08 3.48 4.28
C ASN A 20 9.58 4.59 5.23
N TRP A 21 8.85 5.59 4.73
CA TRP A 21 8.51 6.81 5.49
C TRP A 21 7.80 6.55 6.83
N TRP A 22 7.02 5.47 6.91
CA TRP A 22 6.23 5.06 8.07
C TRP A 22 7.05 4.33 9.14
N MET A 23 8.31 3.98 8.82
CA MET A 23 9.27 3.42 9.76
C MET A 23 10.07 4.53 10.45
N ASP A 24 10.51 4.27 11.67
CA ASP A 24 11.45 5.13 12.37
C ASP A 24 12.79 5.19 11.60
N PRO A 25 13.37 6.38 11.37
CA PRO A 25 14.65 6.50 10.66
C PRO A 25 15.80 5.72 11.30
N ARG A 26 15.73 5.43 12.60
CA ARG A 26 16.74 4.63 13.30
C ARG A 26 16.80 3.18 12.79
N LEU A 27 15.74 2.67 12.16
CA LEU A 27 15.75 1.35 11.53
C LEU A 27 16.67 1.28 10.31
N SER A 28 16.83 2.37 9.55
CA SER A 28 17.65 2.35 8.33
C SER A 28 19.16 2.29 8.61
N VAL A 29 19.58 2.68 9.81
CA VAL A 29 20.98 2.64 10.26
C VAL A 29 21.29 1.44 11.16
N ALA A 30 20.29 0.61 11.48
CA ALA A 30 20.46 -0.57 12.30
C ALA A 30 21.28 -1.63 11.55
N LYS A 31 22.34 -2.16 12.19
CA LYS A 31 23.15 -3.27 11.64
C LYS A 31 22.34 -4.56 11.50
N ASP A 32 21.40 -4.78 12.41
CA ASP A 32 20.49 -5.94 12.40
C ASP A 32 19.06 -5.44 12.62
N THR A 33 18.35 -5.24 11.51
CA THR A 33 16.96 -4.77 11.52
C THR A 33 16.04 -5.77 12.24
N SER A 34 16.27 -7.08 12.11
CA SER A 34 15.41 -8.10 12.72
C SER A 34 15.49 -8.04 14.24
N LYS A 35 16.71 -7.92 14.77
CA LYS A 35 16.93 -7.75 16.21
C LYS A 35 16.32 -6.44 16.71
N VAL A 36 16.56 -5.32 16.02
CA VAL A 36 16.02 -4.02 16.47
C VAL A 36 14.50 -4.01 16.43
N VAL A 37 13.86 -4.57 15.39
CA VAL A 37 12.40 -4.69 15.32
C VAL A 37 11.85 -5.56 16.46
N SER A 38 12.56 -6.61 16.87
CA SER A 38 12.13 -7.41 18.03
C SER A 38 12.19 -6.66 19.35
N MET A 39 13.11 -5.69 19.48
CA MET A 39 13.27 -4.86 20.68
C MET A 39 12.40 -3.60 20.66
N HIS A 40 12.14 -3.06 19.47
CA HIS A 40 11.44 -1.81 19.21
C HIS A 40 10.38 -1.99 18.11
N PRO A 41 9.34 -2.81 18.34
CA PRO A 41 8.31 -3.05 17.34
C PRO A 41 7.55 -1.77 16.97
N GLU A 42 7.50 -0.78 17.87
CA GLU A 42 6.88 0.52 17.62
C GLU A 42 7.57 1.33 16.51
N TRP A 43 8.82 0.99 16.17
CA TRP A 43 9.56 1.65 15.08
C TRP A 43 9.06 1.26 13.69
N LEU A 44 8.26 0.19 13.58
CA LEU A 44 7.56 -0.15 12.33
C LEU A 44 6.29 0.69 12.10
N ASN A 45 5.93 1.60 13.01
CA ASN A 45 4.78 2.47 12.83
C ASN A 45 4.96 3.78 13.59
N ARG A 46 5.81 4.66 13.06
CA ARG A 46 6.09 5.97 13.69
C ARG A 46 4.80 6.78 13.82
N ARG A 47 4.70 7.59 14.87
CA ARG A 47 3.50 8.38 15.22
C ARG A 47 3.67 9.89 15.10
N ASP A 48 4.88 10.36 14.82
CA ASP A 48 5.20 11.79 14.70
C ASP A 48 4.84 12.39 13.33
N LYS A 49 4.44 11.56 12.36
CA LYS A 49 3.89 11.98 11.07
C LYS A 49 2.65 11.19 10.71
N GLU A 50 1.62 11.89 10.28
CA GLU A 50 0.31 11.30 9.97
C GLU A 50 0.07 11.16 8.46
N ALA A 51 0.71 11.99 7.64
CA ALA A 51 0.46 12.04 6.21
C ALA A 51 1.75 12.20 5.39
N LEU A 52 1.77 11.55 4.22
CA LEU A 52 2.79 11.71 3.19
C LEU A 52 2.14 12.28 1.92
N ILE A 53 2.65 13.41 1.44
CA ILE A 53 2.24 14.02 0.18
C ILE A 53 3.42 13.96 -0.78
N CYS A 54 3.23 13.35 -1.96
CA CYS A 54 4.25 13.33 -3.01
C CYS A 54 3.73 14.02 -4.27
N ASP A 55 4.25 15.21 -4.56
CA ASP A 55 3.94 15.98 -5.76
C ASP A 55 5.15 16.04 -6.73
N GLY A 56 4.92 16.50 -7.96
CA GLY A 56 5.94 16.80 -8.96
C GLY A 56 5.64 16.21 -10.33
N SER A 57 6.66 16.08 -11.18
CA SER A 57 6.51 15.72 -12.59
C SER A 57 5.77 14.39 -12.88
N VAL A 58 5.10 14.36 -14.02
CA VAL A 58 4.45 13.17 -14.59
C VAL A 58 5.50 12.09 -14.90
N ARG A 59 5.14 10.81 -14.69
CA ARG A 59 6.02 9.63 -14.89
C ARG A 59 7.25 9.51 -13.97
N ALA A 60 7.34 10.27 -12.88
CA ALA A 60 8.41 10.12 -11.88
C ALA A 60 8.32 8.85 -10.99
N GLY A 61 7.45 7.88 -11.32
CA GLY A 61 7.27 6.64 -10.55
C GLY A 61 6.59 6.79 -9.18
N LYS A 62 6.24 8.02 -8.75
CA LYS A 62 5.66 8.34 -7.43
C LYS A 62 4.45 7.47 -7.07
N THR A 63 3.47 7.40 -7.97
CA THR A 63 2.22 6.68 -7.72
C THR A 63 2.45 5.21 -7.42
N LEU A 64 3.37 4.57 -8.14
CA LEU A 64 3.67 3.15 -7.97
C LEU A 64 4.29 2.90 -6.60
N ILE A 65 5.35 3.64 -6.26
CA ILE A 65 6.06 3.44 -5.00
C ILE A 65 5.21 3.82 -3.78
N MET A 66 4.40 4.88 -3.87
CA MET A 66 3.45 5.26 -2.83
C MET A 66 2.41 4.16 -2.58
N SER A 67 1.84 3.61 -3.65
CA SER A 67 0.82 2.56 -3.52
C SER A 67 1.38 1.27 -2.91
N LEU A 68 2.63 0.92 -3.25
CA LEU A 68 3.33 -0.20 -2.65
C LEU A 68 3.60 0.07 -1.16
N SER A 69 4.18 1.22 -0.84
CA SER A 69 4.46 1.66 0.54
C SER A 69 3.21 1.59 1.42
N TYR A 70 2.08 2.09 0.92
CA TYR A 70 0.80 2.06 1.64
C TYR A 70 0.33 0.63 1.95
N VAL A 71 0.41 -0.30 1.00
CA VAL A 71 0.05 -1.70 1.24
C VAL A 71 1.04 -2.36 2.20
N LEU A 72 2.34 -2.11 2.06
CA LEU A 72 3.35 -2.68 2.97
C LEU A 72 3.13 -2.22 4.40
N TRP A 73 2.89 -0.92 4.61
CA TRP A 73 2.53 -0.37 5.92
C TRP A 73 1.28 -1.04 6.50
N GLY A 74 0.20 -1.11 5.72
CA GLY A 74 -1.06 -1.72 6.16
C GLY A 74 -0.90 -3.19 6.53
N MET A 75 -0.17 -3.95 5.72
CA MET A 75 0.07 -5.39 5.93
C MET A 75 1.08 -5.69 7.05
N THR A 76 1.97 -4.74 7.37
CA THR A 76 2.96 -4.88 8.46
C THR A 76 2.33 -4.59 9.82
N ASN A 77 1.47 -3.57 9.88
CA ASN A 77 1.03 -3.00 11.16
C ASN A 77 -0.39 -3.39 11.58
N TYR A 78 -1.17 -4.03 10.70
CA TYR A 78 -2.59 -4.32 10.96
C TYR A 78 -2.99 -5.70 10.44
N ARG A 79 -4.03 -6.28 11.05
CA ARG A 79 -4.61 -7.58 10.67
C ARG A 79 -6.12 -7.54 10.77
N GLY A 80 -6.81 -7.92 9.70
CA GLY A 80 -8.27 -7.92 9.63
C GLY A 80 -8.88 -6.54 9.37
N GLU A 81 -8.04 -5.54 9.07
CA GLU A 81 -8.46 -4.15 8.92
C GLU A 81 -8.88 -3.79 7.50
N GLN A 82 -9.61 -2.67 7.40
CA GLN A 82 -10.12 -2.12 6.15
C GLN A 82 -9.41 -0.81 5.80
N PHE A 83 -8.95 -0.70 4.56
CA PHE A 83 -8.22 0.45 4.02
C PHE A 83 -8.91 0.98 2.76
N GLY A 84 -8.69 2.27 2.48
CA GLY A 84 -9.25 2.94 1.32
C GLY A 84 -8.17 3.35 0.33
N ILE A 85 -8.43 3.13 -0.96
CA ILE A 85 -7.62 3.67 -2.06
C ILE A 85 -8.57 4.40 -3.01
N ALA A 86 -8.38 5.71 -3.15
CA ALA A 86 -9.25 6.54 -3.96
C ALA A 86 -8.55 7.07 -5.22
N GLY A 87 -9.33 7.33 -6.26
CA GLY A 87 -8.89 8.03 -7.46
C GLY A 87 -10.04 8.78 -8.14
N LYS A 88 -9.73 9.53 -9.20
CA LYS A 88 -10.74 10.33 -9.93
C LYS A 88 -11.93 9.48 -10.41
N THR A 89 -11.65 8.29 -10.91
CA THR A 89 -12.63 7.25 -11.27
C THR A 89 -12.05 5.89 -10.93
N ILE A 90 -12.89 4.90 -10.62
CA ILE A 90 -12.44 3.52 -10.37
C ILE A 90 -11.66 2.97 -11.57
N GLY A 91 -12.12 3.25 -12.79
CA GLY A 91 -11.44 2.84 -14.01
C GLY A 91 -10.01 3.38 -14.10
N SER A 92 -9.82 4.68 -13.82
CA SER A 92 -8.47 5.28 -13.81
C SER A 92 -7.59 4.74 -12.69
N LEU A 93 -8.15 4.55 -11.48
CA LEU A 93 -7.42 4.00 -10.34
C LEU A 93 -6.94 2.58 -10.64
N ARG A 94 -7.79 1.74 -11.22
CA ARG A 94 -7.44 0.37 -11.58
C ARG A 94 -6.32 0.31 -12.61
N ARG A 95 -6.37 1.14 -13.66
CA ARG A 95 -5.35 1.16 -14.71
C ARG A 95 -4.00 1.67 -14.21
N ASN A 96 -4.02 2.76 -13.45
CA ASN A 96 -2.81 3.51 -13.12
C ASN A 96 -2.14 3.03 -11.82
N VAL A 97 -2.90 2.42 -10.90
CA VAL A 97 -2.42 2.05 -9.56
C VAL A 97 -2.57 0.56 -9.30
N ILE A 98 -3.80 0.04 -9.37
CA ILE A 98 -4.08 -1.31 -8.85
C ILE A 98 -3.46 -2.42 -9.71
N ARG A 99 -3.56 -2.34 -11.04
CA ARG A 99 -2.97 -3.34 -11.94
C ARG A 99 -1.46 -3.50 -11.74
N PRO A 100 -0.65 -2.43 -11.78
CA PRO A 100 0.78 -2.57 -11.55
C PRO A 100 1.09 -2.97 -10.10
N LEU A 101 0.37 -2.46 -9.11
CA LEU A 101 0.51 -2.85 -7.70
C LEU A 101 0.30 -4.35 -7.48
N ILE A 102 -0.76 -4.94 -8.03
CA ILE A 102 -1.03 -6.39 -7.93
C ILE A 102 0.15 -7.19 -8.49
N ARG A 103 0.73 -6.77 -9.61
CA ARG A 103 1.91 -7.44 -10.21
C ARG A 103 3.11 -7.40 -9.27
N MET A 104 3.38 -6.25 -8.63
CA MET A 104 4.49 -6.10 -7.68
C MET A 104 4.29 -6.93 -6.41
N LEU A 105 3.06 -6.96 -5.89
CA LEU A 105 2.70 -7.72 -4.69
C LEU A 105 2.82 -9.22 -4.93
N ARG A 106 2.30 -9.72 -6.05
CA ARG A 106 2.46 -11.13 -6.44
C ARG A 106 3.91 -11.52 -6.64
N GLY A 107 4.73 -10.63 -7.20
CA GLY A 107 6.18 -10.81 -7.30
C GLY A 107 6.89 -10.91 -5.94
N ARG A 108 6.29 -10.37 -4.87
CA ARG A 108 6.74 -10.48 -3.47
C ARG A 108 5.99 -11.55 -2.68
N HIS A 109 5.35 -12.50 -3.36
CA HIS A 109 4.61 -13.63 -2.77
C HIS A 109 3.36 -13.26 -1.96
N TYR A 110 2.82 -12.05 -2.12
CA TYR A 110 1.49 -11.73 -1.59
C TYR A 110 0.42 -12.45 -2.40
N ARG A 111 -0.58 -13.00 -1.72
CA ARG A 111 -1.83 -13.46 -2.35
C ARG A 111 -2.78 -12.28 -2.46
N VAL A 112 -3.26 -12.01 -3.67
CA VAL A 112 -4.19 -10.89 -3.94
C VAL A 112 -5.41 -11.40 -4.69
N LYS A 113 -6.59 -11.31 -4.06
CA LYS A 113 -7.89 -11.55 -4.70
C LYS A 113 -8.52 -10.21 -5.07
N ASP A 114 -8.70 -9.97 -6.37
CA ASP A 114 -9.34 -8.77 -6.94
C ASP A 114 -10.85 -9.03 -7.12
N ARG A 115 -11.66 -8.62 -6.14
CA ARG A 115 -13.13 -8.72 -6.19
C ARG A 115 -13.67 -7.50 -6.94
N ARG A 116 -13.74 -7.64 -8.27
CA ARG A 116 -14.02 -6.50 -9.16
C ARG A 116 -15.41 -5.89 -8.97
N ALA A 117 -16.43 -6.73 -8.81
CA ALA A 117 -17.80 -6.29 -8.58
C ALA A 117 -17.93 -5.46 -7.30
N ASP A 118 -17.17 -5.84 -6.26
CA ASP A 118 -17.21 -5.20 -4.95
C ASP A 118 -16.24 -4.01 -4.82
N ASN A 119 -15.45 -3.73 -5.86
CA ASN A 119 -14.36 -2.76 -5.80
C ASN A 119 -13.43 -2.97 -4.60
N LEU A 120 -13.02 -4.22 -4.36
CA LEU A 120 -12.27 -4.62 -3.19
C LEU A 120 -11.06 -5.50 -3.56
N LEU A 121 -9.93 -5.25 -2.91
CA LEU A 121 -8.78 -6.17 -2.90
C LEU A 121 -8.68 -6.83 -1.52
N GLU A 122 -8.66 -8.16 -1.50
CA GLU A 122 -8.28 -8.92 -0.33
C GLU A 122 -6.80 -9.33 -0.50
N ILE A 123 -5.94 -8.77 0.35
CA ILE A 123 -4.49 -8.96 0.28
C ILE A 123 -4.06 -9.78 1.50
N THR A 124 -3.31 -10.86 1.26
CA THR A 124 -2.83 -11.77 2.30
C THR A 124 -1.33 -12.03 2.16
N TYR A 125 -0.62 -11.96 3.28
CA TYR A 125 0.79 -12.34 3.41
C TYR A 125 1.00 -13.11 4.70
N GLY A 126 1.56 -14.32 4.61
CA GLY A 126 1.60 -15.25 5.74
C GLY A 126 0.20 -15.51 6.29
N SER A 127 0.02 -15.21 7.59
CA SER A 127 -1.25 -15.31 8.33
C SER A 127 -2.04 -14.00 8.42
N THR A 128 -1.55 -12.91 7.82
CA THR A 128 -2.21 -11.60 7.88
C THR A 128 -3.00 -11.35 6.61
N THR A 129 -4.27 -10.99 6.76
CA THR A 129 -5.17 -10.58 5.68
C THR A 129 -5.79 -9.23 6.01
N ASN A 130 -5.78 -8.30 5.07
CA ASN A 130 -6.47 -7.01 5.15
C ASN A 130 -7.29 -6.76 3.88
N LEU A 131 -8.25 -5.84 3.98
CA LEU A 131 -9.18 -5.46 2.92
C LEU A 131 -8.88 -4.05 2.42
N PHE A 132 -8.77 -3.85 1.11
CA PHE A 132 -8.51 -2.55 0.49
C PHE A 132 -9.62 -2.20 -0.49
N TYR A 133 -10.52 -1.31 -0.08
CA TYR A 133 -11.64 -0.80 -0.87
C TYR A 133 -11.17 0.27 -1.86
N LEU A 134 -11.73 0.24 -3.06
CA LEU A 134 -11.40 1.13 -4.16
C LEU A 134 -12.53 2.11 -4.39
N PHE A 135 -12.22 3.41 -4.33
CA PHE A 135 -13.20 4.47 -4.43
C PHE A 135 -12.97 5.36 -5.65
N GLY A 136 -14.07 5.76 -6.29
CA GLY A 136 -14.08 6.74 -7.37
C GLY A 136 -14.70 8.04 -6.88
N GLY A 137 -14.01 9.17 -7.05
CA GLY A 137 -14.52 10.48 -6.61
C GLY A 137 -15.78 10.98 -7.31
N LYS A 138 -16.29 10.25 -8.32
CA LYS A 138 -17.52 10.56 -9.06
C LYS A 138 -18.61 9.49 -8.92
N ASP A 139 -18.35 8.40 -8.20
CA ASP A 139 -19.28 7.29 -8.12
C ASP A 139 -20.09 7.41 -6.82
N GLU A 140 -21.40 7.69 -6.92
CA GLU A 140 -22.31 7.95 -5.78
C GLU A 140 -22.29 6.81 -4.75
N GLY A 141 -22.25 5.55 -5.18
CA GLY A 141 -22.12 4.39 -4.28
C GLY A 141 -20.81 4.33 -3.48
N SER A 142 -19.80 5.13 -3.86
CA SER A 142 -18.56 5.29 -3.07
C SER A 142 -18.81 6.12 -1.81
N GLN A 143 -19.70 7.11 -1.87
CA GLN A 143 -20.00 7.99 -0.74
C GLN A 143 -20.68 7.21 0.39
N ASP A 144 -21.71 6.42 0.03
CA ASP A 144 -22.43 5.56 0.97
C ASP A 144 -21.52 4.49 1.59
N LEU A 145 -20.58 3.94 0.81
CA LEU A 145 -19.67 2.90 1.30
C LEU A 145 -18.57 3.45 2.21
N VAL A 146 -18.05 4.66 1.94
CA VAL A 146 -17.14 5.37 2.85
C VAL A 146 -17.85 5.72 4.15
N GLN A 147 -19.05 6.30 4.07
CA GLN A 147 -19.81 6.70 5.24
C GLN A 147 -20.33 5.51 6.06
N GLY A 148 -20.74 4.41 5.40
CA GLY A 148 -21.37 3.27 6.05
C GLY A 148 -20.46 2.12 6.51
N LYS A 149 -19.25 1.95 5.92
CA LYS A 149 -18.35 0.84 6.29
C LYS A 149 -17.02 1.25 6.90
N MET A 150 -16.51 2.45 6.59
CA MET A 150 -15.17 2.86 7.02
C MET A 150 -15.19 3.95 8.10
N MET A 151 -16.30 4.70 8.22
CA MET A 151 -16.44 5.84 9.12
C MET A 151 -17.36 5.57 10.32
N LEU A 152 -18.01 4.40 10.38
CA LEU A 152 -18.72 3.95 11.58
C LEU A 152 -17.76 3.16 12.47
N PRO A 153 -17.69 3.48 13.78
CA PRO A 153 -16.76 2.86 14.73
C PRO A 153 -17.03 1.38 15.00
#